data_AF-A0A3M1DKM4-F1
#
_entry.id   AF-A0A3M1DKM4-F1
#
_cell.length_a   1.000
_cell.length_b   1.000
_cell.length_c   1.000
_cell.angle_alpha   90.00
_cell.angle_beta   90.00
_cell.angle_gamma   90.00
#
_symmetry.space_group_name_H-M   'P 1'
#
loop_
_entity.id
_entity.type
_entity.pdbx_description
1 polymer ?
#
loop_
_entity_poly.entity_id
_entity_poly.type
_entity_poly.pdbx_seq_one_letter_code
_entity_poly.pdbx_strand_id
1 'polypeptide(L)'
;MEISLREYVQRVDELIEKGRYDEAQAHLRHILQHYPKYLSAYRLFGQVLLEMGQDGPAEEMFRRALSGDPEDFIARVGMSMIYDRHGDLLQALWQMERAFELAPENEVIQEELRQLYGRRDGLAPARVQLTRGALGRLYLRGGMYARAAEVFRSLIAEEPERMDLWVALAEALWRDGQRVQAEEACLRVLDELPFCLKANLILGEIWTRSGREEATIHLRRAEALDPENHKAVALLGELSPLRFKEVRIPFLEVVPPEVPGRPERVTPRKAPAEELALVDLERTAEVQLEIPAWLEELGLGEISAVEEGEISVPDWLIPPEEEVSALKVEAGPEEVSPGIPEWLR
;
A
#
# COMPACT_ATOMS: atom_id res chain seq x y z
N MET A 1 34.11 -2.53 -4.11
CA MET A 1 33.87 -3.07 -2.76
C MET A 1 32.44 -3.61 -2.70
N GLU A 2 32.14 -4.60 -1.87
CA GLU A 2 30.76 -5.08 -1.66
C GLU A 2 30.13 -4.40 -0.44
N ILE A 3 28.81 -4.18 -0.49
CA ILE A 3 27.99 -3.56 0.57
C ILE A 3 26.73 -4.41 0.76
N SER A 4 26.17 -4.46 1.98
CA SER A 4 24.86 -5.10 2.17
C SER A 4 23.75 -4.31 1.49
N LEU A 5 22.73 -4.97 0.98
CA LEU A 5 21.62 -4.32 0.27
C LEU A 5 20.90 -3.33 1.20
N ARG A 6 20.69 -3.70 2.47
CA ARG A 6 20.17 -2.79 3.49
C ARG A 6 21.01 -1.53 3.67
N GLU A 7 22.32 -1.66 3.88
CA GLU A 7 23.18 -0.49 4.06
C GLU A 7 23.20 0.36 2.78
N TYR A 8 23.11 -0.28 1.61
CA TYR A 8 23.04 0.42 0.34
C TYR A 8 21.74 1.24 0.22
N VAL A 9 20.59 0.67 0.56
CA VAL A 9 19.32 1.40 0.58
C VAL A 9 19.35 2.57 1.56
N GLN A 10 19.91 2.37 2.76
CA GLN A 10 20.07 3.46 3.74
C GLN A 10 20.91 4.62 3.19
N ARG A 11 22.00 4.32 2.46
CA ARG A 11 22.78 5.37 1.80
C ARG A 11 21.99 6.09 0.71
N VAL A 12 21.12 5.39 -0.01
CA VAL A 12 20.21 6.02 -0.96
C VAL A 12 19.26 6.96 -0.22
N ASP A 13 18.63 6.53 0.87
CA ASP A 13 17.75 7.38 1.68
C ASP A 13 18.47 8.66 2.15
N GLU A 14 19.69 8.53 2.66
CA GLU A 14 20.51 9.68 3.05
C GLU A 14 20.80 10.63 1.88
N LEU A 15 20.97 10.13 0.66
CA LEU A 15 21.15 10.97 -0.53
C LEU A 15 19.86 11.71 -0.87
N ILE A 16 18.71 11.05 -0.74
CA ILE A 16 17.40 11.66 -0.96
C ILE A 16 17.17 12.78 0.06
N GLU A 17 17.42 12.55 1.34
CA GLU A 17 17.34 13.58 2.40
C GLU A 17 18.25 14.78 2.13
N LYS A 18 19.43 14.55 1.54
CA LYS A 18 20.38 15.60 1.16
C LYS A 18 20.05 16.29 -0.18
N GLY A 19 18.97 15.90 -0.86
CA GLY A 19 18.57 16.40 -2.17
C GLY A 19 19.52 16.01 -3.31
N ARG A 20 20.34 14.97 -3.13
CA ARG A 20 21.31 14.47 -4.13
C ARG A 20 20.67 13.45 -5.07
N TYR A 21 19.59 13.88 -5.74
CA TYR A 21 18.70 13.01 -6.51
C TYR A 21 19.37 12.33 -7.71
N ASP A 22 20.29 12.99 -8.40
CA ASP A 22 21.03 12.38 -9.52
C ASP A 22 21.85 11.16 -9.08
N GLU A 23 22.49 11.25 -7.92
CA GLU A 23 23.30 10.16 -7.36
C GLU A 23 22.41 9.03 -6.84
N ALA A 24 21.33 9.38 -6.12
CA ALA A 24 20.32 8.43 -5.66
C ALA A 24 19.75 7.63 -6.85
N GLN A 25 19.42 8.29 -7.96
CA GLN A 25 18.97 7.66 -9.20
C GLN A 25 20.00 6.66 -9.77
N ALA A 26 21.28 7.03 -9.81
CA ALA A 26 22.34 6.14 -10.29
C ALA A 26 22.46 4.87 -9.42
N HIS A 27 22.43 5.04 -8.11
CA HIS A 27 22.47 3.92 -7.16
C HIS A 27 21.23 3.03 -7.24
N LEU A 28 20.03 3.61 -7.37
CA LEU A 28 18.77 2.84 -7.51
C LEU A 28 18.72 2.04 -8.81
N ARG A 29 19.20 2.60 -9.92
CA ARG A 29 19.36 1.84 -11.17
C ARG A 29 20.32 0.66 -10.99
N HIS A 30 21.43 0.87 -10.29
CA HIS A 30 22.39 -0.20 -10.01
C HIS A 30 21.81 -1.29 -9.12
N ILE A 31 21.07 -0.94 -8.07
CA ILE A 31 20.35 -1.90 -7.22
C ILE A 31 19.37 -2.73 -8.06
N LEU A 32 18.57 -2.07 -8.92
CA LEU A 32 17.59 -2.74 -9.77
C LEU A 32 18.22 -3.59 -10.89
N GLN A 33 19.46 -3.32 -11.30
CA GLN A 33 20.19 -4.22 -12.21
C GLN A 33 20.51 -5.57 -11.55
N HIS A 34 20.78 -5.57 -10.24
CA HIS A 34 21.05 -6.79 -9.48
C HIS A 34 19.77 -7.46 -8.95
N TYR A 35 18.78 -6.67 -8.55
CA TYR A 35 17.47 -7.13 -8.04
C TYR A 35 16.32 -6.45 -8.79
N PRO A 36 15.95 -6.94 -9.99
CA PRO A 36 14.98 -6.28 -10.86
C PRO A 36 13.54 -6.23 -10.33
N LYS A 37 13.22 -6.93 -9.24
CA LYS A 37 11.88 -6.93 -8.64
C LYS A 37 11.86 -6.30 -7.24
N TYR A 38 12.96 -5.72 -6.77
CA TYR A 38 13.04 -5.22 -5.40
C TYR A 38 12.10 -4.05 -5.13
N LEU A 39 11.10 -4.25 -4.26
CA LEU A 39 10.00 -3.31 -4.07
C LEU A 39 10.44 -1.97 -3.48
N SER A 40 11.31 -1.99 -2.47
CA SER A 40 11.79 -0.76 -1.84
C SER A 40 12.54 0.13 -2.82
N ALA A 41 13.32 -0.46 -3.74
CA ALA A 41 14.00 0.31 -4.77
C ALA A 41 13.03 0.97 -5.76
N TYR A 42 11.92 0.32 -6.14
CA TYR A 42 10.90 0.95 -6.98
C TYR A 42 10.24 2.14 -6.29
N ARG A 43 9.85 2.00 -5.02
CA ARG A 43 9.27 3.09 -4.22
C ARG A 43 10.21 4.30 -4.13
N LEU A 44 11.46 4.06 -3.71
CA LEU A 44 12.47 5.12 -3.59
C LEU A 44 12.81 5.76 -4.94
N PHE A 45 12.79 4.99 -6.02
CA PHE A 45 13.05 5.54 -7.35
C PHE A 45 11.90 6.41 -7.84
N GLY A 46 10.66 6.00 -7.61
CA GLY A 46 9.49 6.86 -7.86
C GLY A 46 9.60 8.19 -7.11
N GLN A 47 9.96 8.14 -5.83
CA GLN A 47 10.17 9.33 -5.01
C GLN A 47 11.27 10.25 -5.55
N VAL A 48 12.45 9.71 -5.86
CA VAL A 48 13.54 10.48 -6.47
C VAL A 48 13.10 11.14 -7.79
N LEU A 49 12.39 10.41 -8.65
CA LEU A 49 11.92 10.93 -9.93
C LEU A 49 10.88 12.03 -9.74
N LEU A 50 9.97 11.89 -8.77
CA LEU A 50 8.96 12.89 -8.45
C LEU A 50 9.58 14.20 -7.96
N GLU A 51 10.59 14.10 -7.09
CA GLU A 51 11.37 15.23 -6.57
C GLU A 51 12.19 15.93 -7.69
N MET A 52 12.58 15.17 -8.72
CA MET A 52 13.21 15.71 -9.93
C MET A 52 12.21 16.30 -10.95
N GLY A 53 10.89 16.26 -10.67
CA GLY A 53 9.83 16.70 -11.58
C GLY A 53 9.65 15.80 -12.80
N GLN A 54 10.12 14.54 -12.74
CA GLN A 54 9.97 13.55 -13.80
C GLN A 54 8.73 12.69 -13.54
N ASP A 55 7.56 13.32 -13.63
CA ASP A 55 6.28 12.73 -13.22
C ASP A 55 5.95 11.43 -13.98
N GLY A 56 6.14 11.38 -15.30
CA GLY A 56 5.88 10.16 -16.09
C GLY A 56 6.74 8.94 -15.67
N PRO A 57 8.08 9.07 -15.61
CA PRO A 57 8.94 8.03 -15.05
C PRO A 57 8.62 7.67 -13.59
N ALA A 58 8.26 8.65 -12.76
CA ALA A 58 7.88 8.41 -11.37
C ALA A 58 6.63 7.55 -11.27
N GLU A 59 5.60 7.86 -12.06
CA GLU A 59 4.34 7.10 -12.14
C GLU A 59 4.59 5.62 -12.48
N GLU A 60 5.47 5.34 -13.45
CA GLU A 60 5.85 3.96 -13.79
C GLU A 60 6.51 3.23 -12.61
N MET A 61 7.39 3.89 -11.86
CA MET A 61 8.04 3.28 -10.69
C MET A 61 7.05 3.05 -9.55
N PHE A 62 6.15 4.00 -9.27
CA PHE A 62 5.11 3.82 -8.26
C PHE A 62 4.10 2.75 -8.65
N ARG A 63 3.71 2.65 -9.93
CA ARG A 63 2.86 1.55 -10.42
C ARG A 63 3.52 0.18 -10.23
N ARG A 64 4.83 0.07 -10.42
CA ARG A 64 5.57 -1.17 -10.11
C ARG A 64 5.59 -1.47 -8.62
N ALA A 65 5.81 -0.46 -7.77
CA ALA A 65 5.71 -0.63 -6.32
C ALA A 65 4.32 -1.14 -5.92
N LEU A 66 3.24 -0.49 -6.40
CA LEU A 66 1.86 -0.88 -6.13
C LEU A 66 1.47 -2.24 -6.70
N SER A 67 2.11 -2.68 -7.79
CA SER A 67 1.87 -4.03 -8.33
C SER A 67 2.36 -5.14 -7.40
N GLY A 68 3.41 -4.88 -6.60
CA GLY A 68 3.90 -5.85 -5.62
C GLY A 68 3.49 -5.55 -4.18
N ASP A 69 3.08 -4.33 -3.89
CA ASP A 69 2.56 -3.90 -2.60
C ASP A 69 1.39 -2.92 -2.83
N PRO A 70 0.15 -3.44 -3.07
CA PRO A 70 -1.01 -2.59 -3.35
C PRO A 70 -1.36 -1.60 -2.24
N GLU A 71 -0.78 -1.79 -1.06
CA GLU A 71 -0.98 -1.01 0.15
C GLU A 71 0.23 -0.11 0.46
N ASP A 72 1.13 0.12 -0.50
CA ASP A 72 2.27 1.02 -0.35
C ASP A 72 1.79 2.48 -0.23
N PHE A 73 1.89 3.00 0.99
CA PHE A 73 1.45 4.35 1.36
C PHE A 73 2.16 5.43 0.54
N ILE A 74 3.50 5.36 0.44
CA ILE A 74 4.30 6.38 -0.25
C ILE A 74 4.00 6.38 -1.74
N ALA A 75 3.84 5.21 -2.36
CA ALA A 75 3.46 5.12 -3.76
C ALA A 75 2.08 5.73 -4.02
N ARG A 76 1.09 5.52 -3.15
CA ARG A 76 -0.23 6.16 -3.26
C ARG A 76 -0.14 7.68 -3.16
N VAL A 77 0.61 8.21 -2.19
CA VAL A 77 0.78 9.66 -2.07
C VAL A 77 1.49 10.23 -3.29
N GLY A 78 2.56 9.57 -3.75
CA GLY A 78 3.29 9.98 -4.96
C GLY A 78 2.41 10.00 -6.21
N MET A 79 1.58 8.97 -6.42
CA MET A 79 0.61 8.94 -7.51
C MET A 79 -0.42 10.06 -7.40
N SER A 80 -0.92 10.34 -6.18
CA SER A 80 -1.82 11.47 -5.95
C SER A 80 -1.20 12.81 -6.35
N MET A 81 0.04 13.05 -5.94
CA MET A 81 0.76 14.29 -6.25
C MET A 81 0.96 14.44 -7.77
N ILE A 82 1.29 13.36 -8.47
CA ILE A 82 1.43 13.35 -9.94
C ILE A 82 0.11 13.73 -10.62
N TYR A 83 -0.99 13.06 -10.28
CA TYR A 83 -2.30 13.36 -10.87
C TYR A 83 -2.75 14.79 -10.53
N ASP A 84 -2.45 15.26 -9.33
CA ASP A 84 -2.80 16.62 -8.94
C ASP A 84 -2.02 17.68 -9.75
N ARG A 85 -0.72 17.47 -9.97
CA ARG A 85 0.11 18.33 -10.85
C ARG A 85 -0.41 18.36 -12.29
N HIS A 86 -0.97 17.25 -12.76
CA HIS A 86 -1.58 17.16 -14.10
C HIS A 86 -3.02 17.70 -14.16
N GLY A 87 -3.61 18.08 -13.03
CA GLY A 87 -4.99 18.57 -12.96
C GLY A 87 -6.05 17.48 -12.97
N ASP A 88 -5.65 16.20 -12.87
CA ASP A 88 -6.54 15.05 -12.80
C ASP A 88 -7.06 14.84 -11.37
N LEU A 89 -7.83 15.84 -10.90
CA LEU A 89 -8.28 15.96 -9.50
C LEU A 89 -8.98 14.70 -8.97
N LEU A 90 -9.78 14.03 -9.81
CA LEU A 90 -10.48 12.80 -9.39
C LEU A 90 -9.52 11.64 -9.13
N GLN A 91 -8.46 11.50 -9.93
CA GLN A 91 -7.44 10.47 -9.73
C GLN A 91 -6.52 10.82 -8.56
N ALA A 92 -6.23 12.10 -8.35
CA ALA A 92 -5.53 12.55 -7.15
C ALA A 92 -6.30 12.19 -5.88
N LEU A 93 -7.58 12.56 -5.81
CA LEU A 93 -8.48 12.17 -4.72
C LEU A 93 -8.54 10.66 -4.54
N TRP A 94 -8.64 9.91 -5.65
CA TRP A 94 -8.62 8.47 -5.66
C TRP A 94 -7.38 7.98 -4.88
N GLN A 95 -6.18 8.35 -5.31
CA GLN A 95 -4.95 7.87 -4.66
C GLN A 95 -4.80 8.36 -3.21
N MET A 96 -5.18 9.61 -2.90
CA MET A 96 -5.04 10.19 -1.57
C MET A 96 -6.00 9.57 -0.55
N GLU A 97 -7.25 9.29 -0.91
CA GLU A 97 -8.19 8.58 -0.04
C GLU A 97 -7.65 7.19 0.32
N ARG A 98 -7.02 6.50 -0.64
CA ARG A 98 -6.31 5.23 -0.43
C ARG A 98 -5.14 5.38 0.55
N ALA A 99 -4.37 6.47 0.47
CA ALA A 99 -3.31 6.75 1.45
C ALA A 99 -3.90 7.04 2.84
N PHE A 100 -4.99 7.80 2.92
CA PHE A 100 -5.72 8.09 4.15
C PHE A 100 -6.29 6.83 4.80
N GLU A 101 -6.78 5.86 4.01
CA GLU A 101 -7.22 4.57 4.55
C GLU A 101 -6.11 3.83 5.29
N LEU A 102 -4.86 3.94 4.83
CA LEU A 102 -3.70 3.27 5.43
C LEU A 102 -3.21 3.97 6.70
N ALA A 103 -3.26 5.31 6.73
CA ALA A 103 -2.79 6.13 7.84
C ALA A 103 -3.79 7.28 8.15
N PRO A 104 -4.99 6.96 8.68
CA PRO A 104 -6.02 7.97 8.94
C PRO A 104 -5.59 8.99 10.02
N GLU A 105 -4.63 8.65 10.86
CA GLU A 105 -4.02 9.52 11.87
C GLU A 105 -3.03 10.56 11.32
N ASN A 106 -2.58 10.41 10.06
CA ASN A 106 -1.58 11.31 9.51
C ASN A 106 -2.20 12.68 9.18
N GLU A 107 -1.86 13.70 9.99
CA GLU A 107 -2.38 15.06 9.85
C GLU A 107 -2.08 15.68 8.49
N VAL A 108 -0.93 15.35 7.90
CA VAL A 108 -0.57 15.85 6.58
C VAL A 108 -1.52 15.30 5.53
N ILE A 109 -1.78 14.00 5.55
CA ILE A 109 -2.71 13.37 4.60
C ILE A 109 -4.13 13.89 4.78
N GLN A 110 -4.54 14.15 6.02
CA GLN A 110 -5.81 14.83 6.28
C GLN A 110 -5.85 16.23 5.68
N GLU A 111 -4.78 17.01 5.81
CA GLU A 111 -4.68 18.35 5.21
C GLU A 111 -4.78 18.29 3.69
N GLU A 112 -3.96 17.47 3.05
CA GLU A 112 -3.93 17.30 1.59
C GLU A 112 -5.31 16.88 1.05
N LEU A 113 -5.96 15.93 1.72
CA LEU A 113 -7.28 15.48 1.31
C LEU A 113 -8.35 16.56 1.52
N ARG A 114 -8.28 17.39 2.57
CA ARG A 114 -9.17 18.55 2.76
C ARG A 114 -8.99 19.56 1.63
N GLN A 115 -7.75 19.81 1.20
CA GLN A 115 -7.47 20.72 0.10
C GLN A 115 -7.99 20.18 -1.24
N LEU A 116 -7.79 18.89 -1.51
CA LEU A 116 -8.34 18.21 -2.69
C LEU A 116 -9.87 18.25 -2.71
N TYR A 117 -10.54 17.96 -1.59
CA TYR A 117 -12.01 18.10 -1.48
C TYR A 117 -12.46 19.55 -1.66
N GLY A 118 -11.74 20.51 -1.08
CA GLY A 118 -12.04 21.94 -1.25
C GLY A 118 -11.98 22.38 -2.71
N ARG A 119 -11.05 21.84 -3.49
CA ARG A 119 -10.96 22.09 -4.94
C ARG A 119 -12.10 21.42 -5.72
N ARG A 120 -12.53 20.21 -5.33
CA ARG A 120 -13.63 19.48 -5.99
C ARG A 120 -14.99 20.12 -5.71
N ASP A 121 -15.26 20.40 -4.43
CA ASP A 121 -16.59 20.77 -3.93
C ASP A 121 -16.76 22.27 -3.68
N GLY A 122 -15.67 23.05 -3.78
CA GLY A 122 -15.65 24.48 -3.47
C GLY A 122 -15.62 24.80 -1.97
N LEU A 123 -15.71 23.79 -1.09
CA LEU A 123 -15.64 23.95 0.36
C LEU A 123 -14.82 22.81 0.97
N ALA A 124 -13.68 23.15 1.57
CA ALA A 124 -12.87 22.17 2.29
C ALA A 124 -13.59 21.76 3.59
N PRO A 125 -13.80 20.46 3.84
CA PRO A 125 -14.41 20.01 5.08
C PRO A 125 -13.51 20.35 6.28
N ALA A 126 -14.13 20.61 7.43
CA ALA A 126 -13.40 20.91 8.66
C ALA A 126 -12.54 19.72 9.13
N ARG A 127 -13.02 18.50 8.90
CA ARG A 127 -12.32 17.24 9.20
C ARG A 127 -12.65 16.22 8.12
N VAL A 128 -11.66 15.40 7.77
CA VAL A 128 -11.87 14.22 6.94
C VAL A 128 -12.60 13.18 7.80
N GLN A 129 -13.72 12.66 7.29
CA GLN A 129 -14.44 11.58 7.96
C GLN A 129 -13.73 10.25 7.74
N LEU A 130 -13.73 9.41 8.78
CA LEU A 130 -13.17 8.06 8.68
C LEU A 130 -13.94 7.26 7.63
N THR A 131 -13.23 6.70 6.65
CA THR A 131 -13.85 5.86 5.62
C THR A 131 -14.03 4.43 6.13
N ARG A 132 -14.91 3.65 5.48
CA ARG A 132 -15.07 2.21 5.77
C ARG A 132 -13.75 1.45 5.57
N GLY A 133 -12.97 1.79 4.54
CA GLY A 133 -11.65 1.21 4.32
C GLY A 133 -10.68 1.49 5.47
N ALA A 134 -10.64 2.74 5.94
CA ALA A 134 -9.82 3.15 7.08
C ALA A 134 -10.25 2.42 8.37
N LEU A 135 -11.56 2.29 8.60
CA LEU A 135 -12.10 1.55 9.74
C LEU A 135 -11.72 0.06 9.69
N GLY A 136 -11.84 -0.60 8.54
CA GLY A 136 -11.43 -1.99 8.37
C GLY A 136 -9.94 -2.19 8.69
N ARG A 137 -9.09 -1.25 8.26
CA ARG A 137 -7.64 -1.25 8.54
C ARG A 137 -7.33 -0.98 10.01
N LEU A 138 -8.11 -0.13 10.69
CA LEU A 138 -8.03 0.05 12.14
C LEU A 138 -8.43 -1.23 12.90
N TYR A 139 -9.48 -1.94 12.47
CA TYR A 139 -9.84 -3.23 13.04
C TYR A 139 -8.74 -4.28 12.85
N LEU A 140 -8.11 -4.33 11.67
CA LEU A 140 -6.93 -5.18 11.43
C LEU A 140 -5.81 -4.90 12.43
N ARG A 141 -5.41 -3.62 12.57
CA ARG A 141 -4.34 -3.20 13.50
C ARG A 141 -4.72 -3.50 14.95
N GLY A 142 -5.99 -3.36 15.31
CA GLY A 142 -6.55 -3.65 16.63
C GLY A 142 -6.80 -5.14 16.91
N GLY A 143 -6.46 -6.05 16.00
CA GLY A 143 -6.65 -7.50 16.18
C GLY A 143 -8.09 -7.99 16.05
N MET A 144 -9.02 -7.13 15.62
CA MET A 144 -10.45 -7.45 15.42
C MET A 144 -10.66 -8.03 14.02
N TYR A 145 -9.99 -9.14 13.72
CA TYR A 145 -9.86 -9.67 12.35
C TYR A 145 -11.21 -10.05 11.70
N ALA A 146 -12.13 -10.69 12.44
CA ALA A 146 -13.46 -11.02 11.94
C ALA A 146 -14.25 -9.78 11.48
N ARG A 147 -14.25 -8.71 12.29
CA ARG A 147 -14.90 -7.43 11.95
C ARG A 147 -14.24 -6.77 10.74
N ALA A 148 -12.90 -6.81 10.68
CA ALA A 148 -12.18 -6.30 9.53
C ALA A 148 -12.57 -7.04 8.23
N ALA A 149 -12.65 -8.38 8.29
CA ALA A 149 -13.06 -9.20 7.16
C ALA A 149 -14.49 -8.88 6.68
N GLU A 150 -15.43 -8.65 7.60
CA GLU A 150 -16.80 -8.22 7.25
C GLU A 150 -16.81 -6.87 6.52
N VAL A 151 -16.05 -5.89 7.03
CA VAL A 151 -15.91 -4.58 6.39
C VAL A 151 -15.33 -4.73 4.98
N PHE A 152 -14.24 -5.49 4.80
CA PHE A 152 -13.63 -5.66 3.49
C PHE A 152 -14.52 -6.44 2.51
N ARG A 153 -15.23 -7.49 2.96
CA ARG A 153 -16.20 -8.20 2.10
C ARG A 153 -17.28 -7.26 1.60
N SER A 154 -17.80 -6.39 2.48
CA SER A 154 -18.82 -5.41 2.10
C SER A 154 -18.30 -4.39 1.06
N LEU A 155 -17.05 -3.94 1.20
CA LEU A 155 -16.43 -3.02 0.24
C LEU A 155 -16.10 -3.72 -1.09
N ILE A 156 -15.63 -4.97 -1.06
CA ILE A 156 -15.33 -5.76 -2.26
C ILE A 156 -16.59 -6.04 -3.07
N ALA A 157 -17.76 -6.18 -2.42
CA ALA A 157 -19.03 -6.33 -3.12
C ALA A 157 -19.40 -5.07 -3.94
N GLU A 158 -18.93 -3.89 -3.51
CA GLU A 158 -19.14 -2.61 -4.20
C GLU A 158 -18.02 -2.34 -5.21
N GLU A 159 -16.77 -2.66 -4.86
CA GLU A 159 -15.55 -2.36 -5.61
C GLU A 159 -14.68 -3.62 -5.81
N PRO A 160 -15.11 -4.59 -6.64
CA PRO A 160 -14.44 -5.90 -6.76
C PRO A 160 -13.04 -5.82 -7.38
N GLU A 161 -12.71 -4.72 -8.06
CA GLU A 161 -11.42 -4.52 -8.73
C GLU A 161 -10.32 -3.96 -7.82
N ARG A 162 -10.66 -3.50 -6.61
CA ARG A 162 -9.68 -2.96 -5.66
C ARG A 162 -8.86 -4.08 -5.00
N MET A 163 -7.74 -4.41 -5.62
CA MET A 163 -6.83 -5.47 -5.13
C MET A 163 -6.29 -5.21 -3.73
N ASP A 164 -6.18 -3.95 -3.31
CA ASP A 164 -5.76 -3.62 -1.96
C ASP A 164 -6.76 -4.05 -0.87
N LEU A 165 -8.06 -4.07 -1.20
CA LEU A 165 -9.09 -4.59 -0.30
C LEU A 165 -9.01 -6.11 -0.19
N TRP A 166 -8.74 -6.80 -1.30
CA TRP A 166 -8.52 -8.24 -1.32
C TRP A 166 -7.27 -8.64 -0.53
N VAL A 167 -6.19 -7.87 -0.63
CA VAL A 167 -4.99 -8.06 0.20
C VAL A 167 -5.31 -7.88 1.69
N ALA A 168 -6.05 -6.83 2.06
CA ALA A 168 -6.46 -6.59 3.44
C ALA A 168 -7.40 -7.69 3.96
N LEU A 169 -8.33 -8.18 3.12
CA LEU A 169 -9.20 -9.31 3.44
C LEU A 169 -8.40 -10.60 3.65
N ALA A 170 -7.44 -10.90 2.76
CA ALA A 170 -6.59 -12.07 2.88
C ALA A 170 -5.78 -12.04 4.19
N GLU A 171 -5.23 -10.87 4.57
CA GLU A 171 -4.57 -10.69 5.85
C GLU A 171 -5.53 -10.91 7.03
N ALA A 172 -6.73 -10.31 6.99
CA ALA A 172 -7.73 -10.45 8.04
C ALA A 172 -8.09 -11.93 8.26
N LEU A 173 -8.45 -12.64 7.19
CA LEU A 173 -8.84 -14.05 7.24
C LEU A 173 -7.69 -14.95 7.70
N TRP A 174 -6.48 -14.67 7.24
CA TRP A 174 -5.29 -15.41 7.64
C TRP A 174 -4.99 -15.25 9.15
N ARG A 175 -5.03 -14.01 9.64
CA ARG A 175 -4.85 -13.69 11.08
C ARG A 175 -5.97 -14.26 11.95
N ASP A 176 -7.20 -14.32 11.43
CA ASP A 176 -8.35 -14.94 12.09
C ASP A 176 -8.31 -16.48 12.07
N GLY A 177 -7.40 -17.08 11.30
CA GLY A 177 -7.24 -18.53 11.16
C GLY A 177 -8.14 -19.19 10.12
N GLN A 178 -8.92 -18.42 9.37
CA GLN A 178 -9.79 -18.86 8.27
C GLN A 178 -8.97 -19.16 6.99
N ARG A 179 -8.09 -20.17 7.07
CA ARG A 179 -7.07 -20.47 6.05
C ARG A 179 -7.62 -20.72 4.64
N VAL A 180 -8.75 -21.43 4.52
CA VAL A 180 -9.33 -21.75 3.20
C VAL A 180 -9.77 -20.48 2.49
N GLN A 181 -10.48 -19.59 3.19
CA GLN A 181 -10.94 -18.34 2.61
C GLN A 181 -9.78 -17.35 2.38
N ALA A 182 -8.76 -17.38 3.24
CA ALA A 182 -7.53 -16.61 3.02
C ALA A 182 -6.80 -17.07 1.76
N GLU A 183 -6.71 -18.39 1.52
CA GLU A 183 -6.15 -18.97 0.29
C GLU A 183 -6.93 -18.50 -0.94
N GLU A 184 -8.26 -18.55 -0.92
CA GLU A 184 -9.11 -18.05 -2.01
C GLU A 184 -8.87 -16.56 -2.30
N ALA A 185 -8.84 -15.72 -1.26
CA ALA A 185 -8.56 -14.29 -1.39
C ALA A 185 -7.15 -14.03 -1.93
N CYS A 186 -6.14 -14.78 -1.48
CA CYS A 186 -4.78 -14.69 -2.03
C CYS A 186 -4.73 -15.08 -3.50
N LEU A 187 -5.36 -16.18 -3.90
CA LEU A 187 -5.39 -16.62 -5.29
C LEU A 187 -6.03 -15.56 -6.19
N ARG A 188 -7.15 -14.96 -5.76
CA ARG A 188 -7.80 -13.85 -6.47
C ARG A 188 -6.84 -12.66 -6.71
N VAL A 189 -6.05 -12.29 -5.70
CA VAL A 189 -5.02 -11.23 -5.82
C VAL A 189 -3.93 -11.65 -6.79
N LEU A 190 -3.45 -12.88 -6.68
CA LEU A 190 -2.31 -13.38 -7.45
C LEU A 190 -2.64 -13.66 -8.92
N ASP A 191 -3.92 -13.79 -9.27
CA ASP A 191 -4.38 -13.85 -10.65
C ASP A 191 -4.11 -12.52 -11.39
N GLU A 192 -4.31 -11.36 -10.73
CA GLU A 192 -4.03 -10.03 -11.30
C GLU A 192 -2.60 -9.55 -11.02
N LEU A 193 -2.12 -9.81 -9.80
CA LEU A 193 -0.85 -9.34 -9.27
C LEU A 193 0.01 -10.53 -8.83
N PRO A 194 0.61 -11.29 -9.78
CA PRO A 194 1.39 -12.49 -9.47
C PRO A 194 2.53 -12.27 -8.47
N PHE A 195 3.02 -11.03 -8.40
CA PHE A 195 4.11 -10.58 -7.54
C PHE A 195 3.61 -9.72 -6.37
N CYS A 196 2.36 -9.86 -5.91
CA CYS A 196 1.96 -9.25 -4.64
C CYS A 196 2.69 -9.93 -3.47
N LEU A 197 3.53 -9.18 -2.75
CA LEU A 197 4.38 -9.69 -1.68
C LEU A 197 3.55 -10.33 -0.56
N LYS A 198 2.58 -9.59 0.00
CA LYS A 198 1.78 -10.06 1.14
C LYS A 198 0.97 -11.31 0.80
N ALA A 199 0.35 -11.35 -0.38
CA ALA A 199 -0.42 -12.52 -0.84
C ALA A 199 0.48 -13.75 -1.07
N ASN A 200 1.66 -13.59 -1.69
CA ASN A 200 2.62 -14.71 -1.85
C ASN A 200 3.15 -15.22 -0.51
N LEU A 201 3.38 -14.33 0.47
CA LEU A 201 3.82 -14.71 1.82
C LEU A 201 2.74 -15.49 2.57
N ILE A 202 1.50 -14.98 2.58
CA ILE A 202 0.36 -15.64 3.24
C ILE A 202 0.10 -17.01 2.61
N LEU A 203 0.02 -17.09 1.27
CA LEU A 203 -0.23 -18.34 0.59
C LEU A 203 0.92 -19.34 0.77
N GLY A 204 2.16 -18.86 0.68
CA GLY A 204 3.36 -19.65 0.95
C GLY A 204 3.37 -20.21 2.37
N GLU A 205 2.94 -19.44 3.36
CA GLU A 205 2.79 -19.87 4.76
C GLU A 205 1.73 -20.97 4.91
N ILE A 206 0.52 -20.76 4.36
CA ILE A 206 -0.60 -21.71 4.42
C ILE A 206 -0.20 -23.05 3.77
N TRP A 207 0.43 -22.99 2.60
CA TRP A 207 0.82 -24.18 1.84
C TRP A 207 2.03 -24.90 2.43
N THR A 208 3.00 -24.17 2.99
CA THR A 208 4.14 -24.78 3.70
C THR A 208 3.64 -25.57 4.91
N ARG A 209 2.70 -25.02 5.68
CA ARG A 209 2.07 -25.75 6.80
C ARG A 209 1.28 -26.97 6.36
N SER A 210 0.70 -26.91 5.16
CA SER A 210 -0.09 -28.00 4.59
C SER A 210 0.75 -29.05 3.85
N GLY A 211 2.08 -28.87 3.76
CA GLY A 211 2.99 -29.78 3.06
C GLY A 211 2.87 -29.75 1.54
N ARG A 212 2.30 -28.69 0.96
CA ARG A 212 2.19 -28.52 -0.50
C ARG A 212 3.51 -28.00 -1.09
N GLU A 213 4.06 -28.69 -2.08
CA GLU A 213 5.35 -28.35 -2.69
C GLU A 213 5.29 -27.03 -3.50
N GLU A 214 4.10 -26.68 -3.98
CA GLU A 214 3.80 -25.48 -4.75
C GLU A 214 4.09 -24.19 -3.94
N ALA A 215 4.16 -24.29 -2.61
CA ALA A 215 4.54 -23.18 -1.74
C ALA A 215 5.86 -22.53 -2.18
N THR A 216 6.80 -23.34 -2.68
CA THR A 216 8.13 -22.88 -3.10
C THR A 216 8.07 -21.83 -4.21
N ILE A 217 7.07 -21.87 -5.09
CA ILE A 217 6.90 -20.89 -6.17
C ILE A 217 6.54 -19.52 -5.58
N HIS A 218 5.59 -19.49 -4.63
CA HIS A 218 5.16 -18.26 -3.97
C HIS A 218 6.25 -17.66 -3.10
N LEU A 219 6.98 -18.50 -2.35
CA LEU A 219 8.11 -18.06 -1.54
C LEU A 219 9.23 -17.45 -2.40
N ARG A 220 9.55 -18.04 -3.55
CA ARG A 220 10.53 -17.46 -4.50
C ARG A 220 10.10 -16.12 -5.07
N ARG A 221 8.80 -15.95 -5.35
CA ARG A 221 8.25 -14.66 -5.81
C ARG A 221 8.39 -13.60 -4.72
N ALA A 222 8.09 -13.95 -3.47
CA ALA A 222 8.28 -13.07 -2.32
C ALA A 222 9.77 -12.70 -2.12
N GLU A 223 10.70 -13.66 -2.19
CA GLU A 223 12.15 -13.39 -2.11
C GLU A 223 12.66 -12.50 -3.24
N ALA A 224 12.09 -12.57 -4.44
CA ALA A 224 12.46 -11.69 -5.55
C ALA A 224 12.07 -10.22 -5.29
N LEU A 225 11.00 -10.01 -4.53
CA LEU A 225 10.45 -8.69 -4.19
C LEU A 225 11.10 -8.09 -2.95
N ASP A 226 11.55 -8.95 -2.04
CA ASP A 226 12.18 -8.63 -0.76
C ASP A 226 13.41 -9.53 -0.53
N PRO A 227 14.56 -9.26 -1.20
CA PRO A 227 15.72 -10.15 -1.20
C PRO A 227 16.31 -10.46 0.18
N GLU A 228 16.15 -9.53 1.13
CA GLU A 228 16.63 -9.69 2.52
C GLU A 228 15.52 -10.16 3.48
N ASN A 229 14.30 -10.34 2.98
CA ASN A 229 13.11 -10.76 3.73
C ASN A 229 12.73 -9.81 4.88
N HIS A 230 13.12 -8.54 4.81
CA HIS A 230 12.82 -7.55 5.85
C HIS A 230 11.34 -7.20 5.91
N LYS A 231 10.72 -6.92 4.76
CA LYS A 231 9.27 -6.68 4.68
C LYS A 231 8.50 -7.95 5.06
N ALA A 232 8.97 -9.13 4.64
CA ALA A 232 8.33 -10.40 5.00
C ALA A 232 8.25 -10.61 6.52
N VAL A 233 9.37 -10.40 7.22
CA VAL A 233 9.42 -10.49 8.68
C VAL A 233 8.60 -9.38 9.35
N ALA A 234 8.60 -8.15 8.80
CA ALA A 234 7.79 -7.06 9.35
C ALA A 234 6.28 -7.33 9.24
N LEU A 235 5.82 -7.88 8.10
CA LEU A 235 4.40 -8.13 7.83
C LEU A 235 3.84 -9.33 8.60
N LEU A 236 4.60 -10.43 8.67
CA LEU A 236 4.12 -11.70 9.23
C LEU A 236 4.73 -12.04 10.60
N GLY A 237 5.75 -11.33 11.05
CA GLY A 237 6.43 -11.59 12.31
C GLY A 237 6.98 -13.01 12.39
N GLU A 238 6.68 -13.71 13.48
CA GLU A 238 7.08 -15.11 13.70
C GLU A 238 6.45 -16.10 12.70
N LEU A 239 5.32 -15.71 12.09
CA LEU A 239 4.63 -16.52 11.09
C LEU A 239 5.25 -16.41 9.70
N SER A 240 6.25 -15.55 9.50
CA SER A 240 6.91 -15.42 8.21
C SER A 240 7.55 -16.74 7.79
N PRO A 241 7.20 -17.29 6.61
CA PRO A 241 7.86 -18.49 6.07
C PRO A 241 9.30 -18.19 5.60
N LEU A 242 9.62 -16.90 5.43
CA LEU A 242 10.94 -16.42 5.04
C LEU A 242 11.66 -15.81 6.24
N ARG A 243 12.94 -16.18 6.40
CA ARG A 243 13.82 -15.63 7.44
C ARG A 243 14.71 -14.56 6.85
N PHE A 244 15.16 -13.64 7.70
CA PHE A 244 16.17 -12.64 7.33
C PHE A 244 17.36 -13.32 6.63
N LYS A 245 17.79 -12.70 5.54
CA LYS A 245 18.94 -13.13 4.76
C LYS A 245 19.80 -11.91 4.46
N GLU A 246 21.08 -11.99 4.76
CA GLU A 246 22.00 -10.94 4.33
C GLU A 246 22.28 -11.08 2.84
N VAL A 247 22.10 -9.99 2.11
CA VAL A 247 22.38 -9.89 0.68
C VAL A 247 23.43 -8.81 0.47
N ARG A 248 24.45 -9.11 -0.34
CA ARG A 248 25.52 -8.15 -0.66
C ARG A 248 25.64 -7.97 -2.16
N ILE A 249 25.86 -6.73 -2.59
CA ILE A 249 26.10 -6.39 -4.00
C ILE A 249 27.30 -5.47 -4.16
N PRO A 250 27.90 -5.41 -5.35
CA PRO A 250 28.95 -4.43 -5.64
C PRO A 250 28.43 -3.00 -5.42
N PHE A 251 29.15 -2.19 -4.64
CA PHE A 251 28.85 -0.77 -4.49
C PHE A 251 29.28 0.00 -5.74
N LEU A 252 28.41 0.90 -6.22
CA LEU A 252 28.72 1.78 -7.35
C LEU A 252 29.50 2.99 -6.83
N GLU A 253 30.75 3.16 -7.27
CA GLU A 253 31.50 4.38 -7.01
C GLU A 253 31.09 5.46 -8.01
N VAL A 254 30.17 6.33 -7.60
CA VAL A 254 29.76 7.50 -8.40
C VAL A 254 30.83 8.58 -8.22
N VAL A 255 31.64 8.81 -9.25
CA VAL A 255 32.54 9.97 -9.30
C VAL A 255 31.70 11.18 -9.72
N PRO A 256 31.49 12.19 -8.86
CA PRO A 256 30.77 13.39 -9.26
C PRO A 256 31.52 14.04 -10.44
N PRO A 257 30.82 14.49 -11.49
CA PRO A 257 31.51 15.15 -12.60
C PRO A 257 32.29 16.34 -12.07
N GLU A 258 33.59 16.42 -12.37
CA GLU A 258 34.39 17.62 -12.10
C GLU A 258 33.70 18.79 -12.79
N VAL A 259 33.11 19.69 -12.02
CA VAL A 259 32.49 20.91 -12.55
C VAL A 259 33.62 21.92 -12.76
N PRO A 260 34.02 22.25 -14.00
CA PRO A 260 35.00 23.31 -14.21
C PRO A 260 34.31 24.63 -13.88
N GLY A 261 34.73 25.28 -12.79
CA GLY A 261 34.39 26.65 -12.41
C GLY A 261 32.89 27.00 -12.46
N ARG A 262 32.15 26.77 -11.37
CA ARG A 262 30.84 27.41 -11.19
C ARG A 262 31.03 28.90 -10.86
N PRO A 263 30.47 29.85 -11.63
CA PRO A 263 30.14 31.15 -11.07
C PRO A 263 29.06 30.93 -9.98
N GLU A 264 29.08 31.78 -8.96
CA GLU A 264 28.23 31.70 -7.76
C GLU A 264 26.80 31.25 -8.09
N ARG A 265 26.34 30.19 -7.41
CA ARG A 265 24.94 29.78 -7.43
C ARG A 265 24.09 30.99 -7.05
N VAL A 266 23.35 31.51 -8.02
CA VAL A 266 22.12 32.25 -7.71
C VAL A 266 21.29 31.26 -6.89
N THR A 267 21.12 31.56 -5.61
CA THR A 267 20.18 30.83 -4.77
C THR A 267 18.84 30.83 -5.50
N PRO A 268 18.23 29.67 -5.80
CA PRO A 268 16.83 29.70 -6.21
C PRO A 268 16.09 30.44 -5.10
N ARG A 269 15.39 31.50 -5.49
CA ARG A 269 14.49 32.23 -4.61
C ARG A 269 13.58 31.17 -3.99
N LYS A 270 13.70 30.95 -2.67
CA LYS A 270 12.73 30.14 -1.92
C LYS A 270 11.34 30.62 -2.34
N ALA A 271 10.61 29.79 -3.05
CA ALA A 271 9.16 29.89 -3.06
C ALA A 271 8.70 29.81 -1.59
N PRO A 272 7.64 30.53 -1.19
CA PRO A 272 7.06 30.34 0.13
C PRO A 272 6.72 28.86 0.32
N ALA A 273 7.03 28.35 1.51
CA ALA A 273 6.82 26.98 1.92
C ALA A 273 5.36 26.55 1.77
N GLU A 274 5.12 25.44 1.07
CA GLU A 274 3.95 24.54 1.19
C GLU A 274 4.06 23.30 0.25
N GLU A 275 5.26 22.83 -0.10
CA GLU A 275 5.42 21.51 -0.76
C GLU A 275 5.95 20.52 0.27
N LEU A 276 5.07 19.62 0.73
CA LEU A 276 5.43 18.49 1.57
C LEU A 276 6.18 17.45 0.74
N ALA A 277 7.48 17.29 1.03
CA ALA A 277 8.29 16.27 0.40
C ALA A 277 7.85 14.87 0.85
N LEU A 278 7.89 13.88 -0.05
CA LEU A 278 7.52 12.49 0.27
C LEU A 278 8.39 11.89 1.40
N VAL A 279 9.63 12.38 1.54
CA VAL A 279 10.55 11.94 2.61
C VAL A 279 10.00 12.34 3.98
N ASP A 280 9.45 13.55 4.09
CA ASP A 280 8.89 14.05 5.33
C ASP A 280 7.56 13.34 5.67
N LEU A 281 6.79 12.97 4.64
CA LEU A 281 5.58 12.16 4.77
C LEU A 281 5.87 10.74 5.30
N GLU A 282 6.97 10.11 4.90
CA GLU A 282 7.37 8.79 5.39
C GLU A 282 7.63 8.81 6.91
N ARG A 283 8.33 9.84 7.40
CA ARG A 283 8.66 9.99 8.82
C ARG A 283 7.45 10.31 9.69
N THR A 284 6.43 10.97 9.13
CA THR A 284 5.17 11.26 9.84
C THR A 284 4.23 10.06 9.89
N ALA A 285 4.39 9.07 9.00
CA ALA A 285 3.61 7.84 9.02
C ALA A 285 4.09 6.82 10.08
N GLU A 286 5.35 6.90 10.54
CA GLU A 286 5.89 6.05 11.61
C GLU A 286 5.51 6.57 13.01
N VAL A 287 4.24 6.46 13.41
CA VAL A 287 3.78 6.79 14.78
C VAL A 287 3.19 5.56 15.47
N GLN A 288 3.62 5.31 16.71
CA GLN A 288 3.07 4.24 17.56
C GLN A 288 1.62 4.57 17.94
N LEU A 289 0.72 3.63 17.65
CA LEU A 289 -0.72 3.75 17.91
C LEU A 289 -1.02 3.55 19.40
N GLU A 290 -1.53 4.61 20.05
CA GLU A 290 -2.39 4.46 21.20
C GLU A 290 -3.85 4.57 20.72
N ILE A 291 -4.67 3.58 21.05
CA ILE A 291 -6.10 3.58 20.71
C ILE A 291 -6.75 4.79 21.41
N PRO A 292 -7.39 5.71 20.69
CA PRO A 292 -8.00 6.89 21.31
C PRO A 292 -9.14 6.51 22.28
N ALA A 293 -9.15 7.09 23.48
CA ALA A 293 -10.11 6.73 24.55
C ALA A 293 -11.60 6.86 24.17
N TRP A 294 -11.95 7.70 23.18
CA TRP A 294 -13.33 7.81 22.70
C TRP A 294 -13.83 6.55 21.96
N LEU A 295 -12.94 5.67 21.51
CA LEU A 295 -13.27 4.33 21.00
C LEU A 295 -13.63 3.34 22.12
N GLU A 296 -13.22 3.59 23.37
CA GLU A 296 -13.61 2.79 24.55
C GLU A 296 -15.02 3.18 25.06
N GLU A 297 -15.40 4.46 24.92
CA GLU A 297 -16.70 5.00 25.36
C GLU A 297 -17.91 4.48 24.56
N LEU A 298 -17.69 3.84 23.40
CA LEU A 298 -18.73 3.23 22.57
C LEU A 298 -19.25 1.87 23.10
N GLY A 299 -18.95 1.52 24.35
CA GLY A 299 -19.58 0.39 25.04
C GLY A 299 -19.04 -0.99 24.65
N LEU A 300 -17.73 -1.10 24.40
CA LEU A 300 -17.03 -2.40 24.34
C LEU A 300 -16.52 -2.84 25.73
N GLY A 301 -17.24 -2.46 26.78
CA GLY A 301 -16.95 -2.84 28.16
C GLY A 301 -17.47 -4.24 28.48
N GLU A 302 -16.53 -5.15 28.74
CA GLU A 302 -16.69 -6.46 29.40
C GLU A 302 -17.78 -7.40 28.84
N ILE A 303 -17.40 -8.24 27.87
CA ILE A 303 -18.18 -9.46 27.59
C ILE A 303 -17.75 -10.52 28.62
N SER A 304 -18.33 -10.43 29.82
CA SER A 304 -18.53 -11.61 30.65
C SER A 304 -19.57 -12.50 29.97
N ALA A 305 -19.26 -13.79 29.87
CA ALA A 305 -20.07 -14.78 29.20
C ALA A 305 -21.51 -14.83 29.76
N VAL A 306 -22.52 -14.60 28.91
CA VAL A 306 -23.90 -15.06 29.17
C VAL A 306 -24.62 -15.40 27.86
N GLU A 307 -24.89 -16.71 27.74
CA GLU A 307 -26.07 -17.46 27.28
C GLU A 307 -26.94 -16.98 26.10
N GLU A 308 -27.24 -17.99 25.26
CA GLU A 308 -28.19 -18.01 24.16
C GLU A 308 -29.57 -17.45 24.57
N GLY A 309 -29.94 -16.32 23.99
CA GLY A 309 -31.28 -15.75 24.09
C GLY A 309 -31.59 -14.94 22.83
N GLU A 310 -32.76 -15.19 22.25
CA GLU A 310 -33.26 -14.65 20.98
C GLU A 310 -33.00 -13.15 20.82
N ILE A 311 -32.20 -12.78 19.82
CA ILE A 311 -31.93 -11.39 19.45
C ILE A 311 -33.11 -10.89 18.61
N SER A 312 -33.94 -10.03 19.20
CA SER A 312 -34.94 -9.23 18.48
C SER A 312 -34.23 -8.23 17.57
N VAL A 313 -34.46 -8.32 16.27
CA VAL A 313 -33.94 -7.38 15.27
C VAL A 313 -34.66 -6.02 15.40
N PRO A 314 -33.95 -4.89 15.46
CA PRO A 314 -34.58 -3.56 15.51
C PRO A 314 -35.34 -3.23 14.21
N ASP A 315 -36.52 -2.62 14.33
CA ASP A 315 -37.45 -2.35 13.22
C ASP A 315 -36.88 -1.50 12.06
N TRP A 316 -35.77 -0.78 12.27
CA TRP A 316 -35.08 -0.01 11.21
C TRP A 316 -34.13 -0.85 10.35
N LEU A 317 -33.87 -2.11 10.73
CA LEU A 317 -33.11 -3.08 9.94
C LEU A 317 -34.00 -3.95 9.04
N ILE A 318 -35.32 -3.79 9.14
CA ILE A 318 -36.31 -4.48 8.32
C ILE A 318 -36.68 -3.55 7.15
N PRO A 319 -36.24 -3.85 5.91
CA PRO A 319 -36.56 -3.00 4.77
C PRO A 319 -38.08 -3.04 4.49
N PRO A 320 -38.69 -1.93 4.04
CA PRO A 320 -40.09 -1.92 3.68
C PRO A 320 -40.31 -2.83 2.47
N GLU A 321 -41.22 -3.79 2.61
CA GLU A 321 -41.71 -4.59 1.49
C GLU A 321 -42.53 -3.69 0.58
N GLU A 322 -42.08 -3.49 -0.67
CA GLU A 322 -43.01 -3.51 -1.81
C GLU A 322 -42.29 -3.71 -3.16
N GLU A 323 -42.77 -4.77 -3.82
CA GLU A 323 -42.88 -5.02 -5.26
C GLU A 323 -41.63 -5.19 -6.14
N VAL A 324 -41.17 -6.44 -6.11
CA VAL A 324 -40.53 -7.13 -7.23
C VAL A 324 -41.43 -7.04 -8.47
N SER A 325 -41.01 -6.27 -9.49
CA SER A 325 -41.53 -6.44 -10.86
C SER A 325 -40.38 -6.78 -11.81
N ALA A 326 -40.47 -7.99 -12.34
CA ALA A 326 -39.51 -8.66 -13.20
C ALA A 326 -39.09 -7.85 -14.43
N LEU A 327 -37.78 -7.80 -14.70
CA LEU A 327 -37.27 -7.65 -16.06
C LEU A 327 -36.21 -8.70 -16.35
N LYS A 328 -36.45 -9.36 -17.49
CA LYS A 328 -35.77 -10.54 -18.01
C LYS A 328 -34.33 -10.24 -18.44
N VAL A 329 -33.51 -11.26 -18.25
CA VAL A 329 -32.19 -11.50 -18.82
C VAL A 329 -32.20 -11.37 -20.35
N GLU A 330 -31.26 -10.60 -20.89
CA GLU A 330 -30.67 -10.87 -22.21
C GLU A 330 -29.15 -10.91 -22.08
N ALA A 331 -28.55 -11.96 -22.63
CA ALA A 331 -27.12 -12.24 -22.64
C ALA A 331 -26.44 -11.57 -23.84
N GLY A 332 -25.24 -11.03 -23.64
CA GLY A 332 -24.33 -10.48 -24.65
C GLY A 332 -22.89 -10.44 -24.12
N PRO A 333 -21.86 -10.41 -25.00
CA PRO A 333 -20.85 -11.46 -25.04
C PRO A 333 -19.54 -11.19 -24.29
N GLU A 334 -18.88 -12.30 -23.93
CA GLU A 334 -17.47 -12.52 -23.57
C GLU A 334 -16.57 -11.28 -23.49
N GLU A 335 -16.27 -10.86 -22.26
CA GLU A 335 -15.15 -9.96 -22.00
C GLU A 335 -13.85 -10.75 -21.82
N VAL A 336 -12.89 -10.35 -22.65
CA VAL A 336 -11.53 -10.83 -22.76
C VAL A 336 -10.79 -10.54 -21.45
N SER A 337 -10.30 -11.58 -20.77
CA SER A 337 -9.39 -11.43 -19.63
C SER A 337 -8.16 -10.61 -20.03
N PRO A 338 -7.76 -9.57 -19.29
CA PRO A 338 -6.56 -8.82 -19.60
C PRO A 338 -5.34 -9.73 -19.43
N GLY A 339 -4.65 -10.00 -20.54
CA GLY A 339 -3.43 -10.79 -20.53
C GLY A 339 -2.33 -10.09 -19.73
N ILE A 340 -1.59 -10.86 -18.93
CA ILE A 340 -0.43 -10.43 -18.16
C ILE A 340 0.51 -9.60 -19.05
N PRO A 341 0.75 -8.31 -18.74
CA PRO A 341 1.68 -7.47 -19.48
C PRO A 341 3.08 -8.09 -19.60
N GLU A 342 3.76 -7.87 -20.72
CA GLU A 342 5.04 -8.54 -21.03
C GLU A 342 6.14 -8.25 -19.99
N TRP A 343 6.07 -7.11 -19.30
CA TRP A 343 6.99 -6.74 -18.21
C TRP A 343 6.71 -7.47 -16.87
N LEU A 344 5.57 -8.16 -16.74
CA LEU A 344 5.17 -8.99 -15.59
C LEU A 344 5.61 -10.46 -15.72
N ARG A 345 6.18 -10.87 -16.87
CA ARG A 345 6.69 -12.24 -17.11
C ARG A 345 8.12 -12.46 -16.58
#